data_AF-A0AA87LRD2-F1
#
_entry.id   AF-A0AA87LRD2-F1
#
_cell.length_a   1.000
_cell.length_b   1.000
_cell.length_c   1.000
_cell.angle_alpha   90.00
_cell.angle_beta   90.00
_cell.angle_gamma   90.00
#
_symmetry.space_group_name_H-M   'P 1'
#
loop_
_entity.id
_entity.type
_entity.pdbx_description
1 polymer ?
#
loop_
_entity_poly.entity_id
_entity_poly.type
_entity_poly.pdbx_seq_one_letter_code
_entity_poly.pdbx_strand_id
1 'polypeptide(L)'
;MVDKNLIVDTISQIGSVALDAAQDNAIDNVNEEVNQALAFERKQERKHIARVFAELGIDRQKAINLLVFEWDTDRRDAEELMLEAHRIYWPLERLKRHLRNEDWTMSEISDFLHDYEVARQLRTNRRLSDLTAAGLVDWLQKNQD
;
A
#
# COMPACT_ATOMS: atom_id res chain seq x y z
N MET A 1 -50.92 -40.03 -24.23
CA MET A 1 -50.63 -39.74 -22.81
C MET A 1 -49.23 -39.16 -22.75
N VAL A 2 -49.06 -38.01 -22.11
CA VAL A 2 -47.71 -37.45 -21.86
C VAL A 2 -47.07 -38.25 -20.73
N ASP A 3 -45.85 -38.70 -20.93
CA ASP A 3 -45.11 -39.46 -19.92
C ASP A 3 -44.69 -38.52 -18.78
N LYS A 4 -45.36 -38.65 -17.64
CA LYS A 4 -45.12 -37.80 -16.47
C LYS A 4 -43.72 -38.00 -15.92
N ASN A 5 -43.11 -39.18 -16.11
CA ASN A 5 -41.77 -39.46 -15.63
C ASN A 5 -40.73 -38.68 -16.44
N LEU A 6 -40.92 -38.60 -17.77
CA LEU A 6 -40.05 -37.79 -18.64
C LEU A 6 -40.06 -36.30 -18.25
N ILE A 7 -41.21 -35.76 -17.83
CA ILE A 7 -41.30 -34.37 -17.36
C ILE A 7 -40.55 -34.17 -16.05
N VAL A 8 -40.70 -35.09 -15.10
CA VAL A 8 -40.03 -35.02 -13.79
C VAL A 8 -38.51 -35.15 -13.94
N ASP A 9 -38.04 -36.07 -14.80
CA ASP A 9 -36.62 -36.25 -15.08
C ASP A 9 -36.03 -34.99 -15.75
N THR A 10 -36.75 -34.41 -16.72
CA THR A 10 -36.33 -33.17 -17.39
C THR A 10 -36.22 -32.00 -16.41
N ILE A 11 -37.21 -31.83 -15.52
CA ILE A 11 -37.19 -30.76 -14.50
C ILE A 11 -36.04 -30.97 -13.52
N SER A 12 -35.79 -32.21 -13.10
CA SER A 12 -34.70 -32.54 -12.18
C SER A 12 -33.34 -32.27 -12.80
N GLN A 13 -33.16 -32.60 -14.08
CA GLN A 13 -31.93 -32.34 -14.82
C GLN A 13 -31.69 -30.83 -15.02
N ILE A 14 -32.72 -30.05 -15.37
CA ILE A 14 -32.63 -28.59 -15.48
C ILE A 14 -32.28 -27.97 -14.11
N GLY A 15 -32.92 -28.46 -13.04
CA GLY A 15 -32.65 -28.01 -11.67
C GLY A 15 -31.21 -28.28 -11.23
N SER A 16 -30.67 -29.46 -11.53
CA SER A 16 -29.27 -29.80 -11.25
C SER A 16 -28.31 -28.88 -12.00
N VAL A 17 -28.51 -28.69 -13.31
CA VAL A 17 -27.64 -27.84 -14.13
C VAL A 17 -27.69 -26.38 -13.67
N ALA A 18 -28.88 -25.88 -13.29
CA ALA A 18 -29.03 -24.52 -12.77
C ALA A 18 -28.36 -24.35 -11.40
N LEU A 19 -28.41 -25.38 -10.54
CA LEU A 19 -27.75 -25.37 -9.24
C LEU A 19 -26.23 -25.41 -9.38
N ASP A 20 -25.70 -26.28 -10.25
CA ASP A 20 -24.27 -26.38 -10.53
C ASP A 20 -23.73 -25.04 -11.08
N ALA A 21 -24.45 -24.44 -12.04
CA ALA A 21 -24.07 -23.13 -12.58
C ALA A 21 -24.16 -22.00 -11.53
N ALA A 22 -25.14 -22.03 -10.62
CA ALA A 22 -25.23 -21.06 -9.54
C ALA A 22 -24.08 -21.23 -8.52
N GLN A 23 -23.70 -22.48 -8.26
CA GLN A 23 -22.57 -22.80 -7.38
C GLN A 23 -21.24 -22.37 -7.99
N ASP A 24 -20.99 -22.66 -9.27
CA ASP A 24 -19.77 -22.26 -9.97
C ASP A 24 -19.65 -20.73 -10.01
N ASN A 25 -20.72 -20.01 -10.33
CA ASN A 25 -20.74 -18.55 -10.29
C ASN A 25 -20.46 -18.00 -8.88
N ALA A 26 -20.99 -18.64 -7.83
CA ALA A 26 -20.73 -18.23 -6.46
C ALA A 26 -19.26 -18.45 -6.07
N ILE A 27 -18.67 -19.58 -6.49
CA ILE A 27 -17.26 -19.90 -6.27
C ILE A 27 -16.35 -18.90 -7.00
N ASP A 28 -16.66 -18.58 -8.26
CA ASP A 28 -15.89 -17.62 -9.05
C ASP A 28 -15.91 -16.23 -8.43
N ASN A 29 -17.08 -15.76 -7.97
CA ASN A 29 -17.19 -14.48 -7.27
C ASN A 29 -16.36 -14.45 -5.98
N VAL A 30 -16.45 -15.50 -5.16
CA VAL A 30 -15.65 -15.59 -3.92
C VAL A 30 -14.15 -15.62 -4.24
N ASN A 31 -13.74 -16.38 -5.25
CA ASN A 31 -12.35 -16.44 -5.68
C ASN A 31 -11.85 -15.07 -6.17
N GLU A 32 -12.66 -14.32 -6.90
CA GLU A 32 -12.32 -12.97 -7.33
C GLU A 32 -12.11 -12.04 -6.13
N GLU A 33 -13.05 -12.01 -5.18
CA GLU A 33 -12.94 -11.19 -3.96
C GLU A 33 -11.70 -11.55 -3.14
N VAL A 34 -11.43 -12.84 -2.94
CA VAL A 34 -10.25 -13.32 -2.22
C VAL A 34 -8.97 -12.91 -2.94
N ASN A 35 -8.90 -13.05 -4.27
CA ASN A 35 -7.74 -12.64 -5.04
C ASN A 35 -7.49 -11.14 -4.97
N GLN A 36 -8.55 -10.32 -4.99
CA GLN A 36 -8.44 -8.87 -4.82
C GLN A 36 -7.93 -8.50 -3.43
N ALA A 37 -8.44 -9.15 -2.38
CA ALA A 37 -7.98 -8.94 -1.00
C ALA A 37 -6.49 -9.32 -0.84
N LEU A 38 -6.10 -10.49 -1.35
CA LEU A 38 -4.70 -10.94 -1.32
C LEU A 38 -3.77 -10.01 -2.11
N ALA A 39 -4.20 -9.52 -3.26
CA ALA A 39 -3.43 -8.57 -4.06
C ALA A 39 -3.24 -7.24 -3.31
N PHE A 40 -4.27 -6.77 -2.61
CA PHE A 40 -4.20 -5.58 -1.77
C PHE A 40 -3.24 -5.78 -0.59
N GLU A 41 -3.34 -6.89 0.14
CA GLU A 41 -2.45 -7.20 1.27
C GLU A 41 -0.99 -7.27 0.83
N ARG A 42 -0.68 -8.01 -0.24
CA ARG A 42 0.68 -8.07 -0.81
C ARG A 42 1.19 -6.71 -1.23
N LYS A 43 0.33 -5.84 -1.75
CA LYS A 43 0.71 -4.45 -2.08
C LYS A 43 1.06 -3.64 -0.83
N GLN A 44 0.28 -3.77 0.24
CA GLN A 44 0.57 -3.09 1.51
C GLN A 44 1.84 -3.62 2.17
N GLU A 45 2.06 -4.93 2.14
CA GLU A 45 3.27 -5.57 2.65
C GLU A 45 4.52 -5.02 1.96
N ARG A 46 4.55 -5.04 0.61
CA ARG A 46 5.69 -4.51 -0.16
C ARG A 46 5.94 -3.03 0.13
N LYS A 47 4.87 -2.24 0.30
CA LYS A 47 5.00 -0.84 0.72
C LYS A 47 5.60 -0.71 2.11
N HIS A 48 5.19 -1.55 3.06
CA HIS A 48 5.77 -1.58 4.40
C HIS A 48 7.25 -1.97 4.38
N ILE A 49 7.63 -3.01 3.64
CA ILE A 49 9.02 -3.46 3.53
C ILE A 49 9.93 -2.38 2.92
N ALA A 50 9.49 -1.72 1.84
CA ALA A 50 10.25 -0.62 1.24
C ALA A 50 10.54 0.53 2.23
N ARG A 51 9.57 0.82 3.10
CA ARG A 51 9.70 1.81 4.17
C ARG A 51 10.72 1.39 5.23
N VAL A 52 10.69 0.13 5.65
CA VAL A 52 11.66 -0.44 6.60
C VAL A 52 13.07 -0.41 6.01
N PHE A 53 13.24 -0.73 4.72
CA PHE A 53 14.54 -0.64 4.06
C PHE A 53 15.09 0.79 4.05
N ALA A 54 14.26 1.79 3.77
CA ALA A 54 14.67 3.19 3.83
C ALA A 54 15.05 3.63 5.25
N GLU A 55 14.29 3.20 6.26
CA GLU A 55 14.59 3.46 7.66
C GLU A 55 15.93 2.85 8.11
N LEU A 56 16.19 1.60 7.71
CA LEU A 56 17.43 0.89 8.04
C LEU A 56 18.64 1.38 7.22
N GLY A 57 18.45 2.30 6.27
CA GLY A 57 19.51 2.79 5.40
C GLY A 57 20.08 1.71 4.48
N ILE A 58 19.25 0.72 4.10
CA ILE A 58 19.66 -0.31 3.14
C ILE A 58 19.95 0.36 1.80
N ASP A 59 21.08 -0.03 1.18
CA ASP A 59 21.43 0.45 -0.16
C ASP A 59 20.27 0.28 -1.13
N ARG A 60 19.96 1.33 -1.90
CA ARG A 60 18.78 1.37 -2.76
C ARG A 60 18.76 0.24 -3.76
N GLN A 61 19.90 -0.11 -4.37
CA GLN A 61 19.94 -1.16 -5.38
C GLN A 61 19.77 -2.55 -4.75
N LYS A 62 20.35 -2.77 -3.57
CA LYS A 62 20.11 -3.99 -2.79
C LYS A 62 18.65 -4.13 -2.37
N ALA A 63 18.03 -3.06 -1.87
CA ALA A 63 16.63 -3.04 -1.46
C ALA A 63 15.68 -3.35 -2.64
N ILE A 64 15.92 -2.77 -3.82
CA ILE A 64 15.16 -3.09 -5.05
C ILE A 64 15.31 -4.57 -5.38
N ASN A 65 16.52 -5.10 -5.38
CA ASN A 65 16.75 -6.50 -5.68
C ASN A 65 16.01 -7.42 -4.69
N LEU A 66 16.03 -7.11 -3.38
CA LEU A 66 15.30 -7.87 -2.37
C LEU A 66 13.78 -7.84 -2.63
N LEU A 67 13.19 -6.68 -2.94
CA LEU A 67 11.77 -6.61 -3.27
C LEU A 67 11.40 -7.45 -4.51
N VAL A 68 12.27 -7.46 -5.52
CA VAL A 68 12.06 -8.25 -6.74
C VAL A 68 12.16 -9.75 -6.46
N PHE A 69 13.22 -10.19 -5.75
CA PHE A 69 13.51 -11.62 -5.60
C PHE A 69 12.77 -12.29 -4.44
N GLU A 70 12.59 -11.59 -3.31
CA GLU A 70 12.00 -12.18 -2.10
C GLU A 70 10.50 -11.89 -1.99
N TRP A 71 10.02 -10.79 -2.57
CA TRP A 71 8.60 -10.37 -2.52
C TRP A 71 7.89 -10.40 -3.88
N ASP A 72 8.51 -11.01 -4.89
CA ASP A 72 7.95 -11.17 -6.25
C ASP A 72 7.33 -9.85 -6.78
N THR A 73 8.10 -8.77 -6.66
CA THR A 73 7.67 -7.43 -7.07
C THR A 73 8.22 -7.15 -8.46
N ASP A 74 7.39 -6.58 -9.35
CA ASP A 74 7.91 -6.05 -10.62
C ASP A 74 9.02 -5.02 -10.36
N ARG A 75 10.05 -5.01 -11.21
CA ARG A 75 11.20 -4.14 -11.00
C ARG A 75 10.83 -2.66 -10.99
N ARG A 76 9.89 -2.23 -11.83
CA ARG A 76 9.45 -0.84 -11.90
C ARG A 76 8.68 -0.46 -10.63
N ASP A 77 7.81 -1.35 -10.16
CA ASP A 77 7.08 -1.16 -8.91
C ASP A 77 8.04 -1.09 -7.71
N ALA A 78 9.05 -1.96 -7.66
CA ALA A 78 10.07 -1.93 -6.61
C ALA A 78 10.87 -0.62 -6.62
N GLU A 79 11.23 -0.12 -7.82
CA GLU A 79 11.92 1.17 -7.98
C GLU A 79 11.07 2.35 -7.49
N GLU A 80 9.76 2.34 -7.78
CA GLU A 80 8.80 3.34 -7.32
C GLU A 80 8.59 3.29 -5.81
N LEU A 81 8.38 2.09 -5.25
CA LEU A 81 8.23 1.89 -3.81
C LEU A 81 9.44 2.42 -3.04
N MET A 82 10.65 2.07 -3.50
CA MET A 82 11.88 2.56 -2.86
C MET A 82 12.08 4.07 -3.03
N LEU A 83 11.62 4.65 -4.14
CA LEU A 83 11.65 6.10 -4.35
C LEU A 83 10.67 6.81 -3.41
N GLU A 84 9.43 6.33 -3.27
CA GLU A 84 8.42 6.89 -2.35
C GLU A 84 8.90 6.78 -0.90
N ALA A 85 9.46 5.62 -0.54
CA ALA A 85 10.00 5.36 0.79
C ALA A 85 11.09 6.36 1.18
N HIS A 86 12.09 6.58 0.31
CA HIS A 86 13.20 7.50 0.58
C HIS A 86 12.82 8.98 0.47
N ARG A 87 11.94 9.35 -0.46
CA ARG A 87 11.61 10.77 -0.68
C ARG A 87 10.59 11.31 0.31
N ILE A 88 9.67 10.47 0.77
CA ILE A 88 8.48 10.97 1.46
C ILE A 88 8.36 10.29 2.82
N TYR A 89 8.25 8.97 2.83
CA TYR A 89 7.93 8.26 4.07
C TYR A 89 9.04 8.41 5.12
N TRP A 90 10.27 8.10 4.73
CA TRP A 90 11.38 8.13 5.68
C TRP A 90 11.69 9.54 6.20
N PRO A 91 11.78 10.59 5.37
CA PRO A 91 11.93 11.95 5.86
C PRO A 91 10.81 12.37 6.81
N LEU A 92 9.56 11.99 6.51
CA LEU A 92 8.41 12.27 7.38
C LEU A 92 8.49 11.52 8.72
N GLU A 93 8.86 10.24 8.71
CA GLU A 93 8.99 9.44 9.94
C GLU A 93 10.17 9.92 10.79
N ARG A 94 11.30 10.24 10.15
CA ARG A 94 12.46 10.86 10.80
C ARG A 94 12.09 12.21 11.45
N LEU A 95 11.30 13.03 10.77
CA LEU A 95 10.78 14.29 11.31
C LEU A 95 9.88 14.04 12.53
N LYS A 96 8.92 13.13 12.44
CA LYS A 96 8.06 12.75 13.57
C LYS A 96 8.87 12.28 14.78
N ARG A 97 9.90 11.45 14.56
CA ARG A 97 10.82 11.00 15.62
C ARG A 97 11.55 12.16 16.26
N HIS A 98 12.06 13.08 15.45
CA HIS A 98 12.75 14.26 15.95
C HIS A 98 11.85 15.14 16.82
N LEU A 99 10.65 15.47 16.35
CA LEU A 99 9.70 16.28 17.13
C LEU A 99 9.27 15.60 18.43
N ARG A 100 9.07 14.26 18.41
CA ARG A 100 8.82 13.49 19.64
C ARG A 100 10.00 13.58 20.62
N ASN A 101 11.23 13.61 20.13
CA ASN A 101 12.42 13.74 20.97
C ASN A 101 12.60 15.18 21.51
N GLU A 102 11.87 16.15 20.96
CA GLU A 102 11.77 17.53 21.47
C GLU A 102 10.55 17.71 22.39
N ASP A 103 9.97 16.61 22.88
CA ASP A 103 8.82 16.58 23.79
C ASP A 103 7.50 17.12 23.20
N TRP A 104 7.38 17.18 21.86
CA TRP A 104 6.11 17.54 21.21
C TRP A 104 5.08 16.42 21.40
N THR A 105 3.85 16.82 21.71
CA THR A 105 2.71 15.91 21.77
C THR A 105 2.31 15.42 20.38
N MET A 106 1.59 14.30 20.33
CA MET A 106 1.07 13.79 19.06
C MET A 106 0.10 14.76 18.35
N SER A 107 -0.59 15.62 19.12
CA SER A 107 -1.45 16.67 18.53
C SER A 107 -0.60 17.73 17.85
N GLU A 108 0.40 18.30 18.54
CA GLU A 108 1.28 19.33 17.98
C GLU A 108 2.03 18.84 16.74
N ILE A 109 2.47 17.58 16.75
CA ILE A 109 3.08 16.95 15.56
C ILE A 109 2.06 16.86 14.42
N SER A 110 0.82 16.44 14.70
CA SER A 110 -0.22 16.34 13.67
C SER A 110 -0.53 17.70 13.06
N ASP A 111 -0.71 18.72 13.91
CA ASP A 111 -1.01 20.09 13.53
C ASP A 111 0.14 20.65 12.68
N PHE A 112 1.39 20.51 13.13
CA PHE A 112 2.57 20.92 12.34
C PHE A 112 2.65 20.23 10.97
N LEU A 113 2.46 18.91 10.91
CA LEU A 113 2.53 18.19 9.64
C LEU A 113 1.44 18.63 8.66
N HIS A 114 0.28 19.03 9.19
CA HIS A 114 -0.86 19.53 8.43
C HIS A 114 -0.62 20.97 7.97
N ASP A 115 -0.34 21.88 8.90
CA ASP A 115 -0.19 23.32 8.66
C ASP A 115 0.94 23.63 7.66
N TYR A 116 2.03 22.86 7.72
CA TYR A 116 3.16 22.98 6.79
C TYR A 116 3.03 22.08 5.55
N GLU A 117 1.93 21.34 5.41
CA GLU A 117 1.66 20.40 4.33
C GLU A 117 2.87 19.50 3.98
N VAL A 118 3.55 18.99 5.01
CA VAL A 118 4.91 18.43 4.88
C VAL A 118 4.99 17.32 3.83
N ALA A 119 3.98 16.45 3.79
CA ALA A 119 3.92 15.36 2.80
C ALA A 119 3.76 15.89 1.36
N ARG A 120 3.07 17.03 1.15
CA ARG A 120 2.98 17.69 -0.15
C ARG A 120 4.32 18.31 -0.53
N GLN A 121 4.96 19.01 0.40
CA GLN A 121 6.27 19.62 0.19
C GLN A 121 7.33 18.59 -0.22
N LEU A 122 7.41 17.43 0.46
CA LEU A 122 8.32 16.32 0.10
C LEU A 122 8.01 15.71 -1.29
N ARG A 123 6.73 15.70 -1.69
CA ARG A 123 6.31 15.26 -3.04
C ARG A 123 6.71 16.24 -4.13
N THR A 124 6.75 17.54 -3.83
CA THR A 124 7.03 18.56 -4.84
C THR A 124 8.51 18.96 -4.90
N ASN A 125 9.18 19.05 -3.75
CA ASN A 125 10.58 19.46 -3.67
C ASN A 125 11.46 18.30 -3.21
N ARG A 126 12.16 17.67 -4.18
CA ARG A 126 13.00 16.49 -3.93
C ARG A 126 14.10 16.74 -2.91
N ARG A 127 14.65 17.95 -2.86
CA ARG A 127 15.78 18.32 -1.99
C ARG A 127 15.44 18.27 -0.51
N LEU A 128 14.16 18.38 -0.15
CA LEU A 128 13.71 18.33 1.24
C LEU A 128 13.93 16.96 1.88
N SER A 129 13.94 15.89 1.06
CA SER A 129 14.18 14.52 1.53
C SER A 129 15.59 14.35 2.13
N ASP A 130 16.55 15.11 1.60
CA ASP A 130 17.97 15.03 1.95
C ASP A 130 18.31 15.86 3.20
N LEU A 131 17.40 16.74 3.63
CA LEU A 131 17.58 17.55 4.84
C LEU A 131 17.54 16.69 6.10
N THR A 132 18.29 17.06 7.13
CA THR A 132 18.07 16.53 8.48
C THR A 132 16.67 16.90 8.97
N ALA A 133 16.16 16.23 10.01
CA ALA A 133 14.85 16.58 10.56
C ALA A 133 14.79 18.04 11.04
N ALA A 134 15.80 18.50 11.77
CA ALA A 134 15.92 19.90 12.19
C ALA A 134 16.01 20.86 10.99
N GLY A 135 16.82 20.52 9.98
CA GLY A 135 16.92 21.34 8.76
C GLY A 135 15.62 21.40 7.97
N LEU A 136 14.80 20.35 8.01
CA LEU A 136 13.47 20.32 7.42
C LEU A 136 12.51 21.22 8.20
N VAL A 137 12.52 21.20 9.54
CA VAL A 137 11.74 22.12 10.38
C VAL A 137 12.10 23.57 10.06
N ASP A 138 13.40 23.91 10.10
CA ASP A 138 13.89 25.24 9.79
C ASP A 138 13.45 25.72 8.41
N TRP A 139 13.54 24.84 7.40
CA TRP A 139 13.13 25.17 6.04
C TRP A 139 11.63 25.44 5.95
N LEU A 140 10.79 24.59 6.58
CA LEU A 140 9.34 24.72 6.54
C LEU A 140 8.88 26.02 7.21
N GLN A 141 9.47 26.36 8.35
CA GLN A 141 9.13 27.57 9.10
C GLN A 141 9.58 28.85 8.38
N LYS A 142 10.74 28.85 7.72
CA LYS A 142 11.27 30.02 7.00
C LYS A 142 10.59 30.32 5.66
N ASN A 143 9.90 29.35 5.06
CA ASN A 143 9.28 29.49 3.73
C ASN A 143 7.75 29.65 3.81
N GLN A 144 7.22 30.06 4.97
CA GLN A 144 5.80 30.42 5.16
C GLN A 144 5.54 31.93 5.29
N ASP A 145 6.59 32.76 5.40
CA ASP A 145 6.51 34.23 5.30
C ASP A 145 6.48 34.70 3.83
#